data_AF-A0A1G0N8C4-F1
#
_entry.id   AF-A0A1G0N8C4-F1
#
_cell.length_a   1.000
_cell.length_b   1.000
_cell.length_c   1.000
_cell.angle_alpha   90.00
_cell.angle_beta   90.00
_cell.angle_gamma   90.00
#
_symmetry.space_group_name_H-M   'P 1'
#
loop_
_entity.id
_entity.type
_entity.pdbx_description
1 polymer ?
#
loop_
_entity_poly.entity_id
_entity_poly.type
_entity_poly.pdbx_seq_one_letter_code
_entity_poly.pdbx_strand_id
1 'polypeptide(L)'
;MPIGDVAGELLGGVLRVFGNIVLDVLLEVLIRGPGYLICRIFKKDINSEGGWVIVAGMAFWVFVAVGGFYMYAYFSEALAIDRCLDSGGAFNYQNKQCLQS
;
A
#
# COMPACT_ATOMS: atom_id res chain seq x y z
N MET A 1 -11.97 -10.77 42.85
CA MET A 1 -12.01 -10.72 41.37
C MET A 1 -10.69 -11.27 40.85
N PRO A 2 -10.70 -12.18 39.88
CA PRO A 2 -9.49 -12.82 39.39
C PRO A 2 -8.60 -11.77 38.72
N ILE A 3 -7.33 -11.76 39.11
CA ILE A 3 -6.31 -10.79 38.68
C ILE A 3 -6.11 -10.78 37.15
N GLY A 4 -6.49 -11.88 36.48
CA GLY A 4 -6.44 -12.02 35.02
C GLY A 4 -7.47 -11.18 34.26
N ASP A 5 -8.68 -10.97 34.79
CA ASP A 5 -9.70 -10.15 34.13
C ASP A 5 -9.31 -8.67 34.15
N VAL A 6 -8.81 -8.19 35.29
CA VAL A 6 -8.35 -6.81 35.46
C VAL A 6 -7.15 -6.50 34.57
N ALA A 7 -6.22 -7.45 34.44
CA ALA A 7 -5.06 -7.31 33.55
C ALA A 7 -5.47 -7.28 32.07
N GLY A 8 -6.44 -8.11 31.67
CA GLY A 8 -6.96 -8.15 30.30
C GLY A 8 -7.67 -6.85 29.88
N GLU A 9 -8.50 -6.29 30.76
CA GLU A 9 -9.20 -5.02 30.50
C GLU A 9 -8.24 -3.81 30.43
N LEU A 10 -7.25 -3.76 31.33
CA LEU A 10 -6.20 -2.72 31.29
C LEU A 10 -5.33 -2.84 30.04
N LEU A 11 -4.87 -4.04 29.69
CA LEU A 11 -4.05 -4.27 28.49
C LEU A 11 -4.82 -3.94 27.21
N GLY A 12 -6.10 -4.33 27.13
CA GLY A 12 -6.96 -3.98 25.99
C GLY A 12 -7.13 -2.48 25.81
N GLY A 13 -7.33 -1.73 26.90
CA GLY A 13 -7.40 -0.27 26.88
C GLY A 13 -6.09 0.37 26.42
N VAL A 14 -4.97 -0.11 26.95
CA VAL A 14 -3.62 0.39 26.61
C VAL A 14 -3.29 0.13 25.14
N LEU A 15 -3.52 -1.09 24.64
CA LEU A 15 -3.28 -1.43 23.24
C LEU A 15 -4.15 -0.60 22.28
N ARG A 16 -5.37 -0.26 22.66
CA ARG A 16 -6.25 0.59 21.86
C ARG A 16 -5.71 2.02 21.74
N VAL A 17 -5.22 2.59 22.83
CA VAL A 17 -4.62 3.94 22.84
C VAL A 17 -3.34 3.94 22.02
N PHE A 18 -2.43 2.97 22.25
CA PHE A 18 -1.21 2.86 21.46
C PHE A 18 -1.49 2.61 19.98
N GLY A 19 -2.47 1.76 19.66
CA GLY A 19 -2.89 1.49 18.29
C GLY A 19 -3.38 2.75 17.57
N ASN A 20 -4.20 3.56 18.24
CA ASN A 20 -4.66 4.84 17.68
C ASN A 20 -3.51 5.83 17.47
N ILE A 21 -2.59 5.96 18.43
CA ILE A 21 -1.42 6.86 18.30
C ILE A 21 -0.55 6.41 17.12
N VAL A 22 -0.26 5.12 17.02
CA VAL A 22 0.54 4.57 15.92
C VAL A 22 -0.18 4.81 14.59
N LEU A 23 -1.48 4.58 14.53
CA LEU A 23 -2.26 4.79 13.31
C LEU A 23 -2.31 6.26 12.92
N ASP A 24 -2.48 7.18 13.87
CA ASP A 24 -2.46 8.63 13.62
C ASP A 24 -1.09 9.07 13.11
N VAL A 25 0.00 8.64 13.75
CA VAL A 25 1.37 8.93 13.29
C VAL A 25 1.63 8.35 11.92
N LEU A 26 1.15 7.12 11.66
CA LEU A 26 1.25 6.51 10.34
C LEU A 26 0.45 7.32 9.32
N LEU A 27 -0.79 7.69 9.56
CA LEU A 27 -1.59 8.47 8.61
C LEU A 27 -0.97 9.85 8.37
N GLU A 28 -0.49 10.52 9.41
CA GLU A 28 0.22 11.79 9.32
C GLU A 28 1.45 11.66 8.41
N VAL A 29 2.34 10.73 8.69
CA VAL A 29 3.60 10.56 7.94
C VAL A 29 3.33 10.01 6.53
N LEU A 30 2.43 9.05 6.39
CA LEU A 30 2.15 8.34 5.15
C LEU A 30 1.31 9.17 4.18
N ILE A 31 0.42 10.04 4.65
CA ILE A 31 -0.38 10.92 3.78
C ILE A 31 0.28 12.29 3.65
N ARG A 32 0.57 12.99 4.77
CA ARG A 32 1.10 14.36 4.71
C ARG A 32 2.54 14.40 4.24
N GLY A 33 3.35 13.39 4.56
CA GLY A 33 4.73 13.28 4.09
C GLY A 33 4.86 13.34 2.56
N PRO A 34 4.33 12.38 1.80
CA PRO A 34 4.40 12.41 0.34
C PRO A 34 3.62 13.59 -0.25
N GLY A 35 2.47 13.93 0.32
CA GLY A 35 1.70 15.10 -0.13
C GLY A 35 2.50 16.40 -0.06
N TYR A 36 3.25 16.62 1.03
CA TYR A 36 4.10 17.78 1.22
C TYR A 36 5.27 17.77 0.24
N LEU A 37 5.93 16.62 0.07
CA LEU A 37 7.02 16.47 -0.88
C LEU A 37 6.57 16.79 -2.31
N ILE A 38 5.42 16.27 -2.73
CA ILE A 38 4.84 16.52 -4.05
C ILE A 38 4.51 18.01 -4.20
N CYS A 39 3.75 18.59 -3.28
CA CYS A 39 3.39 20.01 -3.35
C CYS A 39 4.63 20.92 -3.34
N ARG A 40 5.68 20.56 -2.59
CA ARG A 40 6.94 21.31 -2.49
C ARG A 40 7.70 21.38 -3.81
N ILE A 41 7.59 20.36 -4.67
CA ILE A 41 8.21 20.36 -6.01
C ILE A 41 7.60 21.46 -6.88
N PHE A 42 6.29 21.70 -6.77
CA PHE A 42 5.59 22.70 -7.57
C PHE A 42 5.63 24.10 -6.96
N LYS A 43 5.66 24.19 -5.62
CA LYS A 43 5.65 25.47 -4.91
C LYS A 43 6.52 25.40 -3.66
N LYS A 44 7.48 26.32 -3.53
CA LYS A 44 8.42 26.37 -2.40
C LYS A 44 7.76 26.79 -1.08
N ASP A 45 6.72 27.61 -1.14
CA ASP A 45 5.99 28.12 0.03
C ASP A 45 4.66 27.36 0.18
N ILE A 46 4.74 26.19 0.81
CA ILE A 46 3.61 25.30 1.08
C ILE A 46 3.52 25.05 2.58
N ASN A 47 2.34 25.30 3.13
CA ASN A 47 2.00 24.91 4.48
C ASN A 47 1.71 23.40 4.54
N SER A 48 2.42 22.67 5.41
CA SER A 48 2.24 21.23 5.63
C SER A 48 0.85 20.86 6.17
N GLU A 49 0.16 21.80 6.82
CA GLU A 49 -1.21 21.63 7.32
C GLU A 49 -2.27 22.03 6.29
N GLY A 50 -1.86 22.52 5.12
CA GLY A 50 -2.78 22.92 4.07
C GLY A 50 -3.56 21.73 3.50
N GLY A 51 -4.87 21.89 3.27
CA GLY A 51 -5.70 20.83 2.69
C GLY A 51 -5.17 20.27 1.35
N TRP A 52 -4.45 21.07 0.58
CA TRP A 52 -3.79 20.63 -0.66
C TRP A 52 -2.76 19.52 -0.46
N VAL A 53 -2.03 19.53 0.67
CA VAL A 53 -1.06 18.49 1.02
C VAL A 53 -1.76 17.15 1.24
N ILE A 54 -2.90 17.16 1.93
CA ILE A 54 -3.70 15.96 2.18
C ILE A 54 -4.24 15.41 0.85
N VAL A 55 -4.78 16.27 -0.02
CA VAL A 55 -5.28 15.88 -1.34
C VAL A 55 -4.17 15.28 -2.21
N ALA A 56 -2.99 15.90 -2.25
CA ALA A 56 -1.84 15.38 -2.99
C ALA A 56 -1.36 14.03 -2.43
N GLY A 57 -1.33 13.87 -1.11
CA GLY A 57 -0.98 12.62 -0.45
C GLY A 57 -1.96 11.48 -0.76
N MET A 58 -3.26 11.76 -0.72
CA MET A 58 -4.29 10.78 -1.10
C MET A 58 -4.18 10.40 -2.59
N ALA A 59 -4.00 11.39 -3.47
CA ALA A 59 -3.81 11.15 -4.90
C ALA A 59 -2.57 10.31 -5.19
N PHE A 60 -1.48 10.52 -4.46
CA PHE A 60 -0.28 9.70 -4.55
C PHE A 60 -0.58 8.23 -4.25
N TRP A 61 -1.30 7.92 -3.17
CA TRP A 61 -1.61 6.53 -2.83
C TRP A 61 -2.60 5.87 -3.80
N VAL A 62 -3.57 6.62 -4.34
CA VAL A 62 -4.42 6.14 -5.43
C VAL A 62 -3.56 5.78 -6.64
N PHE A 63 -2.61 6.64 -7.00
CA PHE A 63 -1.69 6.38 -8.11
C PHE A 63 -0.80 5.16 -7.84
N VAL A 64 -0.26 5.01 -6.63
CA VAL A 64 0.52 3.83 -6.22
C VAL A 64 -0.32 2.55 -6.29
N ALA A 65 -1.56 2.57 -5.82
CA ALA A 65 -2.44 1.42 -5.86
C ALA A 65 -2.79 1.00 -7.29
N VAL A 66 -3.15 1.96 -8.14
CA VAL A 66 -3.47 1.72 -9.55
C VAL A 66 -2.23 1.26 -10.31
N GLY A 67 -1.10 1.96 -10.16
CA GLY A 67 0.16 1.59 -10.78
C GLY A 67 0.65 0.21 -10.34
N GLY A 68 0.53 -0.10 -9.05
CA GLY A 68 0.83 -1.41 -8.48
C GLY A 68 -0.07 -2.51 -9.04
N PHE A 69 -1.37 -2.25 -9.22
CA PHE A 69 -2.29 -3.21 -9.84
C PHE A 69 -1.91 -3.54 -11.28
N TYR A 70 -1.65 -2.52 -12.11
CA TYR A 70 -1.20 -2.74 -13.49
C TYR A 70 0.15 -3.46 -13.52
N MET A 71 1.10 -3.03 -12.70
CA MET A 71 2.41 -3.65 -12.63
C MET A 71 2.30 -5.13 -12.23
N TYR A 72 1.50 -5.46 -11.20
CA TYR A 72 1.22 -6.84 -10.82
C TYR A 72 0.59 -7.65 -11.97
N ALA A 73 -0.39 -7.09 -12.67
CA ALA A 73 -1.01 -7.75 -13.82
C ALA A 73 0.03 -8.08 -14.90
N TYR A 74 0.84 -7.10 -15.31
CA TYR A 74 1.90 -7.31 -16.30
C TYR A 74 2.96 -8.31 -15.85
N PHE A 75 3.46 -8.19 -14.61
CA PHE A 75 4.47 -9.11 -14.09
C PHE A 75 3.92 -10.53 -13.93
N SER A 76 2.67 -10.69 -13.51
CA SER A 76 2.05 -12.01 -13.37
C SER A 76 1.94 -12.75 -14.70
N GLU A 77 1.66 -12.03 -15.79
CA GLU A 77 1.65 -12.61 -17.14
C GLU A 77 3.06 -12.99 -17.60
N ALA A 78 4.05 -12.12 -17.37
CA ALA A 78 5.45 -12.41 -17.70
C ALA A 78 5.96 -13.65 -16.96
N LEU A 79 5.66 -13.78 -15.66
CA LEU A 79 6.03 -14.95 -14.85
C LEU A 79 5.31 -16.22 -15.31
N ALA A 80 4.06 -16.12 -15.76
CA ALA A 80 3.33 -17.27 -16.28
C ALA A 80 3.93 -17.79 -17.60
N ILE A 81 4.43 -16.89 -18.45
CA ILE A 81 5.13 -17.23 -19.69
C ILE A 81 6.46 -17.92 -19.37
N ASP A 82 7.27 -17.29 -18.52
CA ASP A 82 8.59 -17.79 -18.13
C ASP A 82 8.51 -19.21 -17.55
N ARG A 83 7.60 -19.39 -16.58
CA ARG A 83 7.33 -20.70 -15.97
C ARG A 83 6.86 -21.76 -16.98
N CYS A 84 6.08 -21.36 -17.99
CA CYS A 84 5.62 -22.28 -19.03
C CYS A 84 6.78 -22.75 -19.92
N LEU A 85 7.62 -21.82 -20.37
CA LEU A 85 8.76 -22.11 -21.24
C LEU A 85 9.82 -22.96 -20.52
N ASP A 86 10.09 -22.68 -19.25
CA ASP A 86 11.02 -23.48 -18.42
C ASP A 86 10.53 -24.91 -18.19
N SER A 87 9.22 -25.13 -18.19
CA SER A 87 8.63 -26.48 -18.09
C SER A 87 8.67 -27.28 -19.40
N GLY A 88 9.21 -26.69 -20.47
CA GLY A 88 9.22 -27.28 -21.82
C GLY A 88 7.90 -27.15 -22.58
N GLY A 89 6.95 -26.37 -22.06
CA GLY A 89 5.66 -26.10 -22.72
C GLY A 89 5.74 -24.99 -23.76
N ALA A 90 4.64 -24.77 -24.48
CA ALA A 90 4.48 -23.66 -25.42
C ALA A 90 3.37 -22.70 -24.93
N PHE A 91 3.70 -21.43 -24.71
CA PHE A 91 2.71 -20.46 -24.25
C PHE A 91 1.85 -19.93 -25.40
N ASN A 92 0.53 -20.04 -25.26
CA ASN A 92 -0.44 -19.46 -26.19
C ASN A 92 -0.85 -18.05 -25.73
N TYR A 93 -0.38 -17.03 -26.46
CA TYR A 93 -0.65 -15.62 -26.17
C TYR A 93 -2.09 -15.17 -26.44
N GLN A 94 -2.83 -15.86 -27.31
CA GLN A 94 -4.23 -15.53 -27.59
C GLN A 94 -5.14 -15.96 -26.44
N ASN A 95 -4.87 -17.15 -25.89
CA ASN A 95 -5.72 -17.73 -24.85
C ASN A 95 -5.14 -17.57 -23.44
N LYS A 96 -3.93 -17.00 -23.31
CA LYS A 96 -3.16 -16.86 -22.06
C LYS A 96 -3.01 -18.20 -21.31
N GLN A 97 -2.70 -19.26 -22.05
CA GLN A 97 -2.61 -20.62 -21.53
C GLN A 97 -1.28 -21.27 -21.90
N CYS A 98 -0.74 -22.08 -21.00
CA CYS A 98 0.40 -22.94 -21.30
C CYS A 98 -0.10 -24.23 -21.96
N LEU A 99 0.40 -24.54 -23.15
CA LEU A 99 0.17 -25.81 -23.83
C LEU A 99 1.31 -26.76 -23.44
N GLN A 100 0.98 -27.86 -22.76
CA GLN A 100 1.95 -28.93 -22.52
C GLN A 100 2.08 -29.79 -23.79
N SER A 101 3.32 -30.02 -24.22
CA SER A 101 3.69 -30.98 -25.27
C SER A 101 3.91 -32.37 -24.67
#